data_AF-A0A7L3IUZ6-F1
#
_entry.id   AF-A0A7L3IUZ6-F1
#
_cell.length_a   1.000
_cell.length_b   1.000
_cell.length_c   1.000
_cell.angle_alpha   90.00
_cell.angle_beta   90.00
_cell.angle_gamma   90.00
#
_symmetry.space_group_name_H-M   'P 1'
#
loop_
_entity.id
_entity.type
_entity.pdbx_description
1 polymer ?
#
loop_
_entity_poly.entity_id
_entity_poly.type
_entity_poly.pdbx_seq_one_letter_code
_entity_poly.pdbx_strand_id
1 'polypeptide(L)'
;GPKVTYVPPPPPDDEQAVFAHYQPGVNFENYEEDPVKVSGLDPPAALMNFADSDICHTLTVNLAKAGYSKPTPVQKYSIPITLAGRDLMACAQTGSGKTAAFLVPVVAQMMRDGVTASGFKQQQEPECIIIASSRELVYQIFLEARKFVYGTSIRPVVIYGGTQTDHSIRQVKQGCNILCATPGRLLDIIGRGVIGLRNVKYLVLDEADRMLYAGFGEDMKKLVSFPDMPPKDKRQTLMFSATFPEEVQRLASEFLKTDFLFVVIGSMGGACSDVQQSILQVSQCFKRDKLIEILCSMGNERTLVFVNRKLKADFIACFLCQENIPAISIHGDRGQREREIALQDFRSGKCPVLVATSVAARGLDIEGVQHVINFDLPSTIEEYVHRIGRTGRCGNPGNAIGFFDNNSDHHLAQPLVTVLS
;
A
#
# COMPACT_ATOMS: atom_id res chain seq x y z
N GLY A 1 -21.59 -15.41 -10.86
CA GLY A 1 -21.65 -15.33 -9.39
C GLY A 1 -22.82 -14.46 -8.96
N PRO A 2 -23.26 -14.54 -7.69
CA PRO A 2 -24.35 -13.72 -7.17
C PRO A 2 -24.04 -12.22 -7.29
N LYS A 3 -25.08 -11.39 -7.46
CA LYS A 3 -24.96 -9.94 -7.56
C LYS A 3 -24.43 -9.38 -6.23
N VAL A 4 -23.28 -8.71 -6.26
CA VAL A 4 -22.73 -8.03 -5.10
C VAL A 4 -23.56 -6.78 -4.80
N THR A 5 -24.18 -6.72 -3.62
CA THR A 5 -25.08 -5.64 -3.20
C THR A 5 -24.43 -4.67 -2.20
N TYR A 6 -23.22 -4.97 -1.73
CA TYR A 6 -22.56 -4.15 -0.72
C TYR A 6 -22.18 -2.77 -1.26
N VAL A 7 -22.65 -1.73 -0.58
CA VAL A 7 -22.24 -0.34 -0.81
C VAL A 7 -21.40 0.08 0.40
N PRO A 8 -20.13 0.48 0.22
CA PRO A 8 -19.30 0.92 1.33
C PRO A 8 -19.85 2.24 1.91
N PRO A 9 -19.60 2.51 3.20
CA PRO A 9 -19.95 3.80 3.78
C PRO A 9 -19.23 4.94 3.03
N PRO A 10 -19.82 6.14 2.98
CA PRO A 10 -19.13 7.30 2.42
C PRO A 10 -17.85 7.56 3.22
N PRO A 11 -16.79 8.07 2.58
CA PRO A 11 -15.57 8.41 3.29
C PRO A 11 -15.79 9.65 4.17
N PRO A 12 -14.95 9.89 5.19
CA PRO A 12 -15.13 11.03 6.10
C PRO A 12 -15.08 12.36 5.36
N ASP A 13 -15.98 13.30 5.67
CA ASP A 13 -16.02 14.63 5.04
C ASP A 13 -15.63 15.76 5.99
N ASP A 14 -15.63 15.50 7.30
CA ASP A 14 -15.15 16.47 8.27
C ASP A 14 -13.62 16.62 8.18
N GLU A 15 -13.15 17.85 8.29
CA GLU A 15 -11.74 18.20 8.08
C GLU A 15 -10.82 17.45 9.05
N GLN A 16 -11.25 17.29 10.31
CA GLN A 16 -10.47 16.59 11.34
C GLN A 16 -10.24 15.12 10.98
N ALA A 17 -11.29 14.40 10.54
CA ALA A 17 -11.15 13.02 10.11
C ALA A 17 -10.39 12.89 8.78
N VAL A 18 -10.55 13.85 7.86
CA VAL A 18 -9.78 13.87 6.61
C VAL A 18 -8.29 13.95 6.92
N PHE A 19 -7.87 14.86 7.80
CA PHE A 19 -6.45 15.09 8.11
C PHE A 19 -5.91 14.24 9.26
N ALA A 20 -6.65 13.24 9.74
CA ALA A 20 -6.16 12.29 10.73
C ALA A 20 -4.88 11.59 10.23
N HIS A 21 -3.81 11.64 11.02
CA HIS A 21 -2.49 11.12 10.67
C HIS A 21 -1.76 10.59 11.92
N TYR A 22 -0.74 9.77 11.68
CA TYR A 22 0.14 9.24 12.70
C TYR A 22 1.03 10.31 13.28
N GLN A 23 1.23 10.27 14.59
CA GLN A 23 2.34 10.98 15.20
C GLN A 23 3.66 10.27 14.83
N PRO A 24 4.68 11.01 14.35
CA PRO A 24 6.01 10.46 14.16
C PRO A 24 6.53 9.84 15.46
N GLY A 25 7.12 8.66 15.35
CA GLY A 25 7.75 7.96 16.46
C GLY A 25 9.18 8.43 16.72
N VAL A 26 9.76 7.92 17.81
CA VAL A 26 11.08 8.32 18.33
C VAL A 26 12.23 8.15 17.34
N ASN A 27 12.12 7.22 16.38
CA ASN A 27 13.17 6.94 15.41
C ASN A 27 12.96 7.64 14.06
N PHE A 28 11.99 8.55 13.94
CA PHE A 28 11.68 9.16 12.64
C PHE A 28 12.85 9.95 12.04
N GLU A 29 13.65 10.62 12.88
CA GLU A 29 14.84 11.36 12.44
C GLU A 29 15.95 10.44 11.90
N ASN A 30 16.01 9.19 12.36
CA ASN A 30 17.02 8.22 11.93
C ASN A 30 16.89 7.86 10.44
N TYR A 31 15.72 8.09 9.82
CA TYR A 31 15.54 7.85 8.38
C TYR A 31 16.48 8.72 7.54
N GLU A 32 16.98 9.84 8.03
CA GLU A 32 17.93 10.67 7.28
C GLU A 32 19.30 10.01 7.07
N GLU A 33 19.65 9.02 7.88
CA GLU A 33 20.91 8.30 7.79
C GLU A 33 20.84 7.13 6.80
N ASP A 34 19.65 6.79 6.29
CA ASP A 34 19.46 5.70 5.35
C ASP A 34 20.27 5.95 4.05
N PRO A 35 21.14 5.02 3.64
CA PRO A 35 21.91 5.20 2.41
C PRO A 35 20.98 5.25 1.20
N VAL A 36 21.20 6.21 0.31
CA VAL A 36 20.41 6.37 -0.90
C VAL A 36 21.25 6.09 -2.14
N LYS A 37 20.76 5.19 -3.00
CA LYS A 37 21.34 4.91 -4.30
C LYS A 37 20.36 5.33 -5.40
N VAL A 38 20.82 6.21 -6.29
CA VAL A 38 20.07 6.63 -7.48
C VAL A 38 20.80 6.14 -8.71
N SER A 39 20.11 5.40 -9.57
CA SER A 39 20.65 4.88 -10.84
C SER A 39 19.85 5.46 -12.01
N GLY A 40 20.53 5.72 -13.13
CA GLY A 40 19.94 6.29 -14.35
C GLY A 40 20.58 7.62 -14.75
N LEU A 41 20.14 8.18 -15.88
CA LEU A 41 20.76 9.37 -16.49
C LEU A 41 20.25 10.66 -15.84
N ASP A 42 21.19 11.54 -15.49
CA ASP A 42 20.97 12.92 -15.02
C ASP A 42 19.84 13.05 -13.98
N PRO A 43 19.99 12.43 -12.78
CA PRO A 43 18.98 12.54 -11.74
C PRO A 43 18.89 13.98 -11.20
N PRO A 44 17.68 14.54 -11.07
CA PRO A 44 17.48 15.82 -10.38
C PRO A 44 18.02 15.78 -8.95
N ALA A 45 18.41 16.96 -8.43
CA ALA A 45 18.86 17.10 -7.05
C ALA A 45 17.73 16.74 -6.06
N ALA A 46 18.12 16.17 -4.91
CA ALA A 46 17.18 15.83 -3.84
C ALA A 46 16.56 17.09 -3.23
N LEU A 47 15.26 17.02 -2.94
CA LEU A 47 14.50 18.04 -2.23
C LEU A 47 14.87 18.04 -0.74
N MET A 48 15.11 19.21 -0.15
CA MET A 48 15.41 19.32 1.29
C MET A 48 14.16 19.57 2.12
N ASN A 49 13.28 20.47 1.67
CA ASN A 49 12.00 20.78 2.31
C ASN A 49 10.85 20.80 1.29
N PHE A 50 9.62 20.54 1.74
CA PHE A 50 8.44 20.69 0.87
C PHE A 50 8.28 22.12 0.33
N ALA A 51 8.72 23.13 1.09
CA ALA A 51 8.71 24.52 0.64
C ALA A 51 9.65 24.80 -0.54
N ASP A 52 10.69 23.98 -0.72
CA ASP A 52 11.65 24.12 -1.82
C ASP A 52 11.11 23.51 -3.13
N SER A 53 9.98 22.79 -3.05
CA SER A 53 9.33 22.23 -4.22
C SER A 53 8.38 23.26 -4.82
N ASP A 54 8.39 23.40 -6.14
CA ASP A 54 7.50 24.30 -6.90
C ASP A 54 6.05 23.77 -6.89
N ILE A 55 5.47 23.68 -5.69
CA ILE A 55 4.12 23.17 -5.42
C ILE A 55 3.19 24.32 -5.03
N CYS A 56 1.92 24.22 -5.44
CA CYS A 56 0.93 25.25 -5.17
C CYS A 56 0.65 25.42 -3.66
N HIS A 57 0.37 26.66 -3.23
CA HIS A 57 0.12 27.00 -1.83
C HIS A 57 -0.92 26.10 -1.14
N THR A 58 -2.03 25.78 -1.83
CA THR A 58 -3.07 24.88 -1.29
C THR A 58 -2.52 23.49 -0.94
N LEU A 59 -1.63 22.93 -1.77
CA LEU A 59 -1.01 21.64 -1.50
C LEU A 59 -0.05 21.73 -0.30
N THR A 60 0.72 22.82 -0.18
CA THR A 60 1.58 23.07 0.99
C THR A 60 0.77 23.14 2.29
N VAL A 61 -0.37 23.83 2.28
CA VAL A 61 -1.29 23.89 3.44
C VAL A 61 -1.83 22.51 3.79
N ASN A 62 -2.25 21.73 2.80
CA ASN A 62 -2.75 20.37 3.02
C ASN A 62 -1.68 19.42 3.56
N LEU A 63 -0.43 19.54 3.10
CA LEU A 63 0.70 18.78 3.65
C LEU A 63 0.94 19.10 5.12
N ALA A 64 0.94 20.39 5.48
CA ALA A 64 1.10 20.81 6.87
C ALA A 64 -0.06 20.30 7.76
N LYS A 65 -1.31 20.38 7.30
CA LYS A 65 -2.48 19.84 8.00
C LYS A 65 -2.41 18.32 8.19
N ALA A 66 -1.87 17.61 7.21
CA ALA A 66 -1.65 16.17 7.27
C ALA A 66 -0.41 15.77 8.10
N GLY A 67 0.27 16.71 8.76
CA GLY A 67 1.39 16.44 9.66
C GLY A 67 2.76 16.30 8.96
N TYR A 68 2.85 16.61 7.67
CA TYR A 68 4.12 16.53 6.94
C TYR A 68 4.96 17.80 7.17
N SER A 69 5.91 17.72 8.10
CA SER A 69 6.87 18.81 8.37
C SER A 69 8.10 18.76 7.46
N LYS A 70 8.66 17.56 7.25
CA LYS A 70 9.88 17.33 6.47
C LYS A 70 9.72 16.13 5.53
N PRO A 71 10.28 16.17 4.30
CA PRO A 71 10.24 15.02 3.41
C PRO A 71 11.11 13.86 3.91
N THR A 72 10.57 12.64 3.87
CA THR A 72 11.32 11.39 4.09
C THR A 72 12.29 11.14 2.93
N PRO A 73 13.33 10.30 3.08
CA PRO A 73 14.30 10.06 2.00
C PRO A 73 13.65 9.67 0.67
N VAL A 74 12.67 8.75 0.67
CA VAL A 74 11.98 8.38 -0.58
C VAL A 74 11.26 9.59 -1.20
N GLN A 75 10.70 10.50 -0.40
CA GLN A 75 10.06 11.73 -0.87
C GLN A 75 11.09 12.74 -1.40
N LYS A 76 12.22 12.93 -0.70
CA LYS A 76 13.31 13.83 -1.10
C LYS A 76 13.77 13.58 -2.54
N TYR A 77 13.84 12.32 -2.95
CA TYR A 77 14.27 11.96 -4.32
C TYR A 77 13.09 11.78 -5.28
N SER A 78 11.98 11.14 -4.87
CA SER A 78 10.88 10.83 -5.80
C SER A 78 10.11 12.06 -6.28
N ILE A 79 9.94 13.06 -5.41
CA ILE A 79 9.20 14.29 -5.73
C ILE A 79 9.86 15.05 -6.89
N PRO A 80 11.14 15.47 -6.81
CA PRO A 80 11.78 16.21 -7.90
C PRO A 80 11.92 15.38 -9.18
N ILE A 81 12.18 14.06 -9.07
CA ILE A 81 12.21 13.15 -10.23
C ILE A 81 10.85 13.16 -10.96
N THR A 82 9.76 13.05 -10.19
CA THR A 82 8.42 13.00 -10.77
C THR A 82 8.04 14.35 -11.37
N LEU A 83 8.36 15.46 -10.70
CA LEU A 83 8.13 16.81 -11.22
C LEU A 83 8.92 17.09 -12.50
N ALA A 84 10.08 16.46 -12.70
CA ALA A 84 10.87 16.52 -13.92
C ALA A 84 10.32 15.66 -15.08
N GLY A 85 9.18 14.98 -14.90
CA GLY A 85 8.53 14.18 -15.94
C GLY A 85 9.21 12.83 -16.25
N ARG A 86 10.13 12.39 -15.38
CA ARG A 86 10.89 11.15 -15.53
C ARG A 86 10.13 9.96 -14.95
N ASP A 87 10.18 8.82 -15.63
CA ASP A 87 9.69 7.57 -15.08
C ASP A 87 10.53 7.16 -13.86
N LEU A 88 9.89 6.53 -12.87
CA LEU A 88 10.53 6.24 -11.59
C LEU A 88 10.21 4.82 -11.12
N MET A 89 11.25 4.11 -10.71
CA MET A 89 11.16 2.94 -9.84
C MET A 89 11.73 3.32 -8.48
N ALA A 90 10.97 3.16 -7.40
CA ALA A 90 11.36 3.54 -6.06
C ALA A 90 11.22 2.37 -5.09
N CYS A 91 12.34 1.95 -4.52
CA CYS A 91 12.44 0.92 -3.49
C CYS A 91 12.70 1.58 -2.14
N ALA A 92 11.76 1.46 -1.21
CA ALA A 92 11.93 1.95 0.15
C ALA A 92 11.08 1.11 1.12
N GLN A 93 11.54 0.98 2.37
CA GLN A 93 10.87 0.18 3.39
C GLN A 93 9.39 0.54 3.61
N THR A 94 8.60 -0.37 4.16
CA THR A 94 7.21 -0.09 4.57
C THR A 94 7.17 1.04 5.61
N GLY A 95 6.15 1.91 5.55
CA GLY A 95 6.05 3.03 6.50
C GLY A 95 6.96 4.24 6.20
N SER A 96 7.78 4.21 5.15
CA SER A 96 8.68 5.32 4.76
C SER A 96 8.00 6.50 4.03
N GLY A 97 6.67 6.47 3.85
CA GLY A 97 5.95 7.56 3.19
C GLY A 97 5.92 7.52 1.65
N LYS A 98 6.04 6.32 1.04
CA LYS A 98 5.96 6.11 -0.42
C LYS A 98 4.70 6.69 -1.07
N THR A 99 3.55 6.61 -0.39
CA THR A 99 2.27 7.11 -0.92
C THR A 99 2.30 8.61 -1.20
N ALA A 100 2.81 9.42 -0.28
CA ALA A 100 3.01 10.84 -0.50
C ALA A 100 4.09 11.12 -1.58
N ALA A 101 5.10 10.24 -1.69
CA ALA A 101 6.19 10.40 -2.65
C ALA A 101 5.73 10.42 -4.13
N PHE A 102 4.62 9.75 -4.46
CA PHE A 102 3.99 9.85 -5.78
C PHE A 102 2.76 10.76 -5.83
N LEU A 103 1.95 10.84 -4.76
CA LEU A 103 0.74 11.68 -4.79
C LEU A 103 1.07 13.17 -4.84
N VAL A 104 2.03 13.63 -4.03
CA VAL A 104 2.41 15.05 -3.96
C VAL A 104 2.82 15.62 -5.32
N PRO A 105 3.79 15.03 -6.06
CA PRO A 105 4.21 15.60 -7.33
C PRO A 105 3.15 15.46 -8.42
N VAL A 106 2.34 14.39 -8.41
CA VAL A 106 1.22 14.22 -9.36
C VAL A 106 0.16 15.29 -9.13
N VAL A 107 -0.25 15.49 -7.88
CA VAL A 107 -1.24 16.53 -7.52
C VAL A 107 -0.70 17.92 -7.85
N ALA A 108 0.58 18.19 -7.56
CA ALA A 108 1.20 19.47 -7.90
C ALA A 108 1.14 19.75 -9.41
N GLN A 109 1.47 18.77 -10.26
CA GLN A 109 1.37 18.91 -11.71
C GLN A 109 -0.08 19.13 -12.16
N MET A 110 -1.04 18.38 -11.61
CA MET A 110 -2.45 18.56 -11.93
C MET A 110 -3.01 19.92 -11.52
N MET A 111 -2.53 20.49 -10.41
CA MET A 111 -2.88 21.86 -10.01
C MET A 111 -2.29 22.90 -10.97
N ARG A 112 -1.07 22.69 -11.48
CA ARG A 112 -0.41 23.60 -12.44
C ARG A 112 -1.04 23.54 -13.83
N ASP A 113 -1.27 22.33 -14.35
CA ASP A 113 -1.85 22.11 -15.68
C ASP A 113 -3.35 22.43 -15.75
N GLY A 114 -4.02 22.42 -14.60
CA GLY A 114 -5.47 22.35 -14.52
C GLY A 114 -6.01 20.93 -14.81
N VAL A 115 -7.28 20.72 -14.48
CA VAL A 115 -7.96 19.42 -14.60
C VAL A 115 -9.18 19.48 -15.51
N THR A 116 -9.48 18.35 -16.17
CA THR A 116 -10.48 18.30 -17.25
C THR A 116 -11.71 17.44 -16.95
N ALA A 117 -11.76 16.80 -15.77
CA ALA A 117 -12.90 15.98 -15.36
C ALA A 117 -14.20 16.80 -15.29
N SER A 118 -15.29 16.17 -15.69
CA SER A 118 -16.61 16.81 -15.73
C SER A 118 -17.70 15.78 -15.54
N GLY A 119 -18.61 16.02 -14.58
CA GLY A 119 -19.77 15.17 -14.34
C GLY A 119 -20.80 15.12 -15.49
N PHE A 120 -20.60 15.95 -16.52
CA PHE A 120 -21.44 15.96 -17.71
C PHE A 120 -20.99 14.95 -18.79
N LYS A 121 -19.78 14.39 -18.68
CA LYS A 121 -19.28 13.39 -19.64
C LYS A 121 -19.83 12.01 -19.33
N GLN A 122 -20.30 11.30 -20.36
CA GLN A 122 -20.77 9.91 -20.23
C GLN A 122 -19.63 8.93 -19.91
N GLN A 123 -18.47 9.15 -20.53
CA GLN A 123 -17.22 8.45 -20.28
C GLN A 123 -16.25 9.40 -19.58
N GLN A 124 -15.64 8.93 -18.49
CA GLN A 124 -14.66 9.70 -17.73
C GLN A 124 -13.26 9.25 -18.12
N GLU A 125 -12.31 10.18 -18.20
CA GLU A 125 -10.94 9.91 -18.64
C GLU A 125 -9.98 10.45 -17.57
N PRO A 126 -9.65 9.63 -16.54
CA PRO A 126 -8.78 10.05 -15.45
C PRO A 126 -7.40 10.44 -15.96
N GLU A 127 -6.82 11.52 -15.44
CA GLU A 127 -5.45 11.90 -15.74
C GLU A 127 -4.42 11.07 -14.96
N CYS A 128 -4.79 10.53 -13.81
CA CYS A 128 -3.96 9.64 -12.99
C CYS A 128 -4.70 8.34 -12.66
N ILE A 129 -4.05 7.19 -12.90
CA ILE A 129 -4.52 5.88 -12.47
C ILE A 129 -3.50 5.30 -11.48
N ILE A 130 -3.97 4.96 -10.28
CA ILE A 130 -3.17 4.33 -9.22
C ILE A 130 -3.70 2.94 -8.96
N ILE A 131 -2.82 1.94 -9.05
CA ILE A 131 -3.16 0.53 -8.94
C ILE A 131 -2.47 -0.07 -7.72
N ALA A 132 -3.23 -0.84 -6.96
CA ALA A 132 -2.78 -1.50 -5.75
C ALA A 132 -3.33 -2.94 -5.65
N SER A 133 -2.63 -3.77 -4.89
CA SER A 133 -2.87 -5.22 -4.84
C SER A 133 -4.07 -5.67 -4.00
N SER A 134 -4.53 -4.82 -3.08
CA SER A 134 -5.64 -5.11 -2.17
C SER A 134 -6.68 -3.98 -2.19
N ARG A 135 -7.91 -4.34 -1.81
CA ARG A 135 -9.07 -3.44 -1.79
C ARG A 135 -8.90 -2.35 -0.74
N GLU A 136 -8.31 -2.73 0.37
CA GLU A 136 -8.08 -1.87 1.51
C GLU A 136 -6.89 -0.94 1.28
N LEU A 137 -5.80 -1.41 0.65
CA LEU A 137 -4.69 -0.54 0.26
C LEU A 137 -5.16 0.54 -0.72
N VAL A 138 -5.95 0.16 -1.73
CA VAL A 138 -6.43 1.16 -2.70
C VAL A 138 -7.38 2.18 -2.07
N TYR A 139 -8.19 1.75 -1.09
CA TYR A 139 -9.03 2.66 -0.31
C TYR A 139 -8.19 3.61 0.55
N GLN A 140 -7.11 3.12 1.16
CA GLN A 140 -6.17 3.94 1.92
C GLN A 140 -5.47 4.98 1.03
N ILE A 141 -4.96 4.58 -0.14
CA ILE A 141 -4.36 5.52 -1.11
C ILE A 141 -5.38 6.59 -1.52
N PHE A 142 -6.64 6.21 -1.72
CA PHE A 142 -7.71 7.16 -2.01
C PHE A 142 -7.94 8.17 -0.88
N LEU A 143 -7.90 7.75 0.39
CA LEU A 143 -8.00 8.68 1.51
C LEU A 143 -6.81 9.65 1.56
N GLU A 144 -5.59 9.17 1.30
CA GLU A 144 -4.40 10.03 1.19
C GLU A 144 -4.52 11.03 0.03
N ALA A 145 -5.02 10.58 -1.13
CA ALA A 145 -5.27 11.48 -2.26
C ALA A 145 -6.28 12.58 -1.88
N ARG A 146 -7.34 12.24 -1.12
CA ARG A 146 -8.33 13.21 -0.61
C ARG A 146 -7.72 14.25 0.32
N LYS A 147 -6.75 13.88 1.16
CA LYS A 147 -6.01 14.83 2.02
C LYS A 147 -5.30 15.88 1.18
N PHE A 148 -4.52 15.44 0.19
CA PHE A 148 -3.67 16.34 -0.59
C PHE A 148 -4.46 17.25 -1.54
N VAL A 149 -5.63 16.81 -2.01
CA VAL A 149 -6.50 17.59 -2.91
C VAL A 149 -7.64 18.33 -2.18
N TYR A 150 -7.67 18.29 -0.84
CA TYR A 150 -8.69 18.96 -0.05
C TYR A 150 -8.79 20.45 -0.40
N GLY A 151 -10.00 20.96 -0.61
CA GLY A 151 -10.22 22.35 -1.03
C GLY A 151 -9.88 22.65 -2.50
N THR A 152 -9.69 21.63 -3.36
CA THR A 152 -9.46 21.80 -4.80
C THR A 152 -10.54 21.15 -5.66
N SER A 153 -10.53 21.44 -6.96
CA SER A 153 -11.42 20.82 -7.94
C SER A 153 -10.95 19.43 -8.40
N ILE A 154 -9.80 18.94 -7.93
CA ILE A 154 -9.27 17.63 -8.30
C ILE A 154 -10.08 16.56 -7.57
N ARG A 155 -10.75 15.70 -8.32
CA ARG A 155 -11.65 14.68 -7.76
C ARG A 155 -11.03 13.28 -7.79
N PRO A 156 -10.57 12.75 -6.64
CA PRO A 156 -10.18 11.35 -6.53
C PRO A 156 -11.42 10.44 -6.49
N VAL A 157 -11.33 9.26 -7.08
CA VAL A 157 -12.33 8.18 -7.05
C VAL A 157 -11.63 6.89 -6.67
N VAL A 158 -12.34 6.02 -5.93
CA VAL A 158 -11.87 4.66 -5.66
C VAL A 158 -12.84 3.61 -6.21
N ILE A 159 -12.30 2.58 -6.85
CA ILE A 159 -13.06 1.42 -7.33
C ILE A 159 -12.34 0.11 -6.99
N TYR A 160 -13.05 -0.84 -6.40
CA TYR A 160 -12.47 -2.14 -6.05
C TYR A 160 -13.51 -3.25 -6.01
N GLY A 161 -13.09 -4.50 -6.18
CA GLY A 161 -13.97 -5.67 -6.16
C GLY A 161 -14.71 -5.85 -4.82
N GLY A 162 -15.79 -6.63 -4.80
CA GLY A 162 -16.55 -6.89 -3.56
C GLY A 162 -17.53 -5.78 -3.14
N THR A 163 -17.64 -4.72 -3.93
CA THR A 163 -18.68 -3.68 -3.82
C THR A 163 -19.63 -3.70 -5.03
N GLN A 164 -20.81 -3.09 -4.91
CA GLN A 164 -21.77 -2.95 -6.00
C GLN A 164 -21.17 -2.16 -7.18
N THR A 165 -21.13 -2.76 -8.37
CA THR A 165 -20.59 -2.12 -9.57
C THR A 165 -21.31 -0.82 -9.92
N ASP A 166 -22.64 -0.76 -9.80
CA ASP A 166 -23.41 0.46 -10.09
C ASP A 166 -23.02 1.62 -9.16
N HIS A 167 -22.62 1.34 -7.92
CA HIS A 167 -22.10 2.37 -7.02
C HIS A 167 -20.77 2.92 -7.53
N SER A 168 -19.83 2.05 -7.94
CA SER A 168 -18.58 2.48 -8.57
C SER A 168 -18.82 3.32 -9.83
N ILE A 169 -19.76 2.91 -10.69
CA ILE A 169 -20.11 3.65 -11.91
C ILE A 169 -20.67 5.04 -11.56
N ARG A 170 -21.58 5.14 -10.58
CA ARG A 170 -22.12 6.43 -10.13
C ARG A 170 -21.01 7.35 -9.60
N GLN A 171 -20.07 6.82 -8.82
CA GLN A 171 -18.95 7.59 -8.30
C GLN A 171 -18.03 8.11 -9.40
N VAL A 172 -17.70 7.25 -10.38
CA VAL A 172 -16.90 7.67 -11.54
C VAL A 172 -17.61 8.75 -12.33
N LYS A 173 -18.89 8.57 -12.68
CA LYS A 173 -19.67 9.50 -13.52
C LYS A 173 -19.82 10.91 -12.95
N GLN A 174 -19.58 11.13 -11.66
CA GLN A 174 -19.56 12.46 -11.05
C GLN A 174 -18.29 13.26 -11.39
N GLY A 175 -17.31 12.66 -12.06
CA GLY A 175 -15.99 13.22 -12.34
C GLY A 175 -14.90 12.34 -11.75
N CYS A 176 -13.82 12.15 -12.49
CA CYS A 176 -12.69 11.37 -12.01
C CYS A 176 -11.38 11.93 -12.59
N ASN A 177 -10.54 12.47 -11.71
CA ASN A 177 -9.20 12.93 -12.09
C ASN A 177 -8.12 11.94 -11.66
N ILE A 178 -8.23 11.46 -10.42
CA ILE A 178 -7.34 10.46 -9.85
C ILE A 178 -8.17 9.21 -9.58
N LEU A 179 -7.87 8.11 -10.27
CA LEU A 179 -8.57 6.85 -10.09
C LEU A 179 -7.69 5.87 -9.32
N CYS A 180 -8.06 5.57 -8.08
CA CYS A 180 -7.47 4.49 -7.29
C CYS A 180 -8.25 3.20 -7.56
N ALA A 181 -7.61 2.17 -8.13
CA ALA A 181 -8.31 0.94 -8.49
C ALA A 181 -7.57 -0.38 -8.21
N THR A 182 -8.33 -1.44 -7.90
CA THR A 182 -7.81 -2.81 -8.04
C THR A 182 -7.92 -3.27 -9.50
N PRO A 183 -6.96 -4.05 -10.04
CA PRO A 183 -6.89 -4.42 -11.46
C PRO A 183 -8.22 -4.95 -12.06
N GLY A 184 -8.80 -5.97 -11.44
CA GLY A 184 -10.00 -6.61 -11.98
C GLY A 184 -11.22 -5.68 -12.08
N ARG A 185 -11.43 -4.79 -11.10
CA ARG A 185 -12.53 -3.82 -11.14
C ARG A 185 -12.27 -2.71 -12.15
N LEU A 186 -11.01 -2.28 -12.31
CA LEU A 186 -10.62 -1.31 -13.32
C LEU A 186 -10.96 -1.83 -14.72
N LEU A 187 -10.50 -3.04 -15.06
CA LEU A 187 -10.75 -3.66 -16.36
C LEU A 187 -12.24 -3.90 -16.63
N ASP A 188 -13.03 -4.30 -15.63
CA ASP A 188 -14.51 -4.42 -15.75
C ASP A 188 -15.16 -3.08 -16.13
N ILE A 189 -14.77 -1.98 -15.47
CA ILE A 189 -15.37 -0.66 -15.74
C ILE A 189 -14.88 -0.06 -17.07
N ILE A 190 -13.62 -0.30 -17.46
CA ILE A 190 -13.10 0.05 -18.79
C ILE A 190 -13.88 -0.72 -19.87
N GLY A 191 -14.07 -2.03 -19.70
CA GLY A 191 -14.83 -2.86 -20.64
C GLY A 191 -16.30 -2.45 -20.81
N ARG A 192 -16.86 -1.70 -19.86
CA ARG A 192 -18.20 -1.10 -19.94
C ARG A 192 -18.24 0.27 -20.62
N GLY A 193 -17.10 0.83 -21.02
CA GLY A 193 -17.00 2.15 -21.63
C GLY A 193 -17.27 3.33 -20.68
N VAL A 194 -17.26 3.09 -19.37
CA VAL A 194 -17.47 4.15 -18.36
C VAL A 194 -16.18 4.93 -18.10
N ILE A 195 -15.03 4.24 -18.19
CA ILE A 195 -13.69 4.84 -18.12
C ILE A 195 -13.04 4.73 -19.50
N GLY A 196 -12.48 5.84 -19.97
CA GLY A 196 -11.54 5.91 -21.09
C GLY A 196 -10.12 6.18 -20.58
N LEU A 197 -9.11 5.84 -21.38
CA LEU A 197 -7.70 5.95 -20.97
C LEU A 197 -6.93 7.08 -21.69
N ARG A 198 -7.56 7.79 -22.64
CA ARG A 198 -6.88 8.71 -23.57
C ARG A 198 -6.12 9.83 -22.88
N ASN A 199 -6.61 10.30 -21.73
CA ASN A 199 -6.01 11.41 -20.99
C ASN A 199 -5.09 10.95 -19.85
N VAL A 200 -4.77 9.66 -19.74
CA VAL A 200 -3.89 9.16 -18.67
C VAL A 200 -2.48 9.73 -18.86
N LYS A 201 -2.12 10.66 -17.97
CA LYS A 201 -0.79 11.25 -17.87
C LYS A 201 0.10 10.48 -16.89
N TYR A 202 -0.49 9.89 -15.84
CA TYR A 202 0.22 9.20 -14.77
C TYR A 202 -0.33 7.79 -14.56
N LEU A 203 0.55 6.79 -14.62
CA LEU A 203 0.26 5.41 -14.22
C LEU A 203 1.13 5.05 -13.02
N VAL A 204 0.49 4.81 -11.87
CA VAL A 204 1.19 4.47 -10.62
C VAL A 204 0.87 3.04 -10.23
N LEU A 205 1.92 2.25 -9.94
CA LEU A 205 1.81 0.91 -9.38
C LEU A 205 2.40 0.93 -7.98
N ASP A 206 1.53 0.83 -6.97
CA ASP A 206 1.96 0.61 -5.58
C ASP A 206 1.97 -0.90 -5.28
N GLU A 207 2.96 -1.34 -4.50
CA GLU A 207 3.37 -2.75 -4.42
C GLU A 207 3.64 -3.35 -5.80
N ALA A 208 4.45 -2.65 -6.60
CA ALA A 208 4.72 -2.99 -8.00
C ALA A 208 5.25 -4.41 -8.19
N ASP A 209 6.01 -4.96 -7.23
CA ASP A 209 6.46 -6.35 -7.26
C ASP A 209 5.32 -7.34 -7.33
N ARG A 210 4.26 -7.09 -6.56
CA ARG A 210 3.05 -7.90 -6.56
C ARG A 210 2.17 -7.64 -7.77
N MET A 211 2.18 -6.42 -8.31
CA MET A 211 1.43 -6.07 -9.53
C MET A 211 2.05 -6.67 -10.78
N LEU A 212 3.36 -6.85 -10.79
CA LEU A 212 4.09 -7.46 -11.89
C LEU A 212 4.20 -8.98 -11.74
N TYR A 213 4.08 -9.53 -10.52
CA TYR A 213 4.13 -10.98 -10.26
C TYR A 213 2.74 -11.64 -10.15
N ALA A 214 2.75 -12.98 -10.12
CA ALA A 214 1.65 -13.95 -9.98
C ALA A 214 0.21 -13.40 -9.92
N GLY A 215 -0.54 -13.62 -11.00
CA GLY A 215 -2.00 -13.41 -11.08
C GLY A 215 -2.42 -12.02 -11.57
N PHE A 216 -1.65 -10.95 -11.28
CA PHE A 216 -1.99 -9.59 -11.73
C PHE A 216 -1.22 -9.13 -12.97
N GLY A 217 -0.06 -9.72 -13.26
CA GLY A 217 0.77 -9.32 -14.41
C GLY A 217 0.02 -9.35 -15.75
N GLU A 218 -0.85 -10.34 -15.98
CA GLU A 218 -1.71 -10.42 -17.17
C GLU A 218 -2.72 -9.28 -17.24
N ASP A 219 -3.31 -8.89 -16.12
CA ASP A 219 -4.24 -7.76 -16.06
C ASP A 219 -3.51 -6.42 -16.27
N MET A 220 -2.28 -6.29 -15.77
CA MET A 220 -1.43 -5.12 -16.03
C MET A 220 -1.04 -5.03 -17.50
N LYS A 221 -0.64 -6.15 -18.13
CA LYS A 221 -0.36 -6.21 -19.57
C LYS A 221 -1.59 -5.85 -20.40
N LYS A 222 -2.77 -6.36 -20.05
CA LYS A 222 -4.04 -5.97 -20.70
C LYS A 222 -4.33 -4.47 -20.57
N LEU A 223 -4.09 -3.89 -19.40
CA LEU A 223 -4.32 -2.47 -19.17
C LEU A 223 -3.40 -1.61 -20.04
N VAL A 224 -2.09 -1.87 -20.03
CA VAL A 224 -1.14 -1.04 -20.81
C VAL A 224 -1.20 -1.28 -22.31
N SER A 225 -1.72 -2.44 -22.72
CA SER A 225 -1.96 -2.77 -24.13
C SER A 225 -3.36 -2.33 -24.61
N PHE A 226 -4.15 -1.70 -23.75
CA PHE A 226 -5.48 -1.25 -24.11
C PHE A 226 -5.41 -0.14 -25.19
N PRO A 227 -6.22 -0.17 -26.27
CA PRO A 227 -6.03 0.71 -27.43
C PRO A 227 -5.99 2.21 -27.13
N ASP A 228 -6.79 2.67 -26.16
CA ASP A 228 -6.86 4.09 -25.78
C ASP A 228 -5.78 4.50 -24.75
N MET A 229 -4.95 3.57 -24.26
CA MET A 229 -3.88 3.88 -23.31
C MET A 229 -2.74 4.61 -24.03
N PRO A 230 -2.32 5.81 -23.57
CA PRO A 230 -1.18 6.50 -24.15
C PRO A 230 0.09 5.63 -24.07
N PRO A 231 0.91 5.58 -25.13
CA PRO A 231 2.17 4.82 -25.11
C PRO A 231 3.12 5.36 -24.04
N LYS A 232 4.12 4.56 -23.64
CA LYS A 232 4.97 4.88 -22.48
C LYS A 232 5.72 6.20 -22.61
N ASP A 233 6.03 6.61 -23.84
CA ASP A 233 6.71 7.89 -24.10
C ASP A 233 5.80 9.12 -23.96
N LYS A 234 4.47 8.92 -23.87
CA LYS A 234 3.46 10.00 -23.76
C LYS A 234 2.77 10.06 -22.40
N ARG A 235 3.18 9.21 -21.46
CA ARG A 235 2.72 9.21 -20.06
C ARG A 235 3.93 9.11 -19.14
N GLN A 236 3.73 9.22 -17.85
CA GLN A 236 4.72 8.95 -16.83
C GLN A 236 4.31 7.72 -16.04
N THR A 237 5.23 6.76 -15.89
CA THR A 237 4.99 5.53 -15.13
C THR A 237 5.83 5.56 -13.85
N LEU A 238 5.16 5.37 -12.71
CA LEU A 238 5.78 5.39 -11.38
C LEU A 238 5.53 4.05 -10.67
N MET A 239 6.57 3.40 -10.18
CA MET A 239 6.49 2.11 -9.51
C MET A 239 7.10 2.17 -8.12
N PHE A 240 6.34 1.76 -7.10
CA PHE A 240 6.75 1.80 -5.71
C PHE A 240 6.62 0.41 -5.08
N SER A 241 7.64 0.01 -4.32
CA SER A 241 7.62 -1.23 -3.53
C SER A 241 8.65 -1.17 -2.40
N ALA A 242 8.54 -2.07 -1.43
CA ALA A 242 9.62 -2.33 -0.46
C ALA A 242 10.64 -3.36 -0.98
N THR A 243 10.24 -4.14 -1.99
CA THR A 243 11.03 -5.24 -2.55
C THR A 243 10.96 -5.18 -4.07
N PHE A 244 12.11 -5.35 -4.73
CA PHE A 244 12.24 -5.38 -6.20
C PHE A 244 13.24 -6.47 -6.60
N PRO A 245 12.83 -7.75 -6.61
CA PRO A 245 13.70 -8.81 -7.12
C PRO A 245 14.01 -8.58 -8.61
N GLU A 246 15.12 -9.14 -9.11
CA GLU A 246 15.60 -8.90 -10.48
C GLU A 246 14.54 -9.21 -11.55
N GLU A 247 13.75 -10.26 -11.36
CA GLU A 247 12.67 -10.62 -12.28
C GLU A 247 11.60 -9.52 -12.38
N VAL A 248 11.24 -8.90 -11.26
CA VAL A 248 10.30 -7.77 -11.22
C VAL A 248 10.91 -6.54 -11.89
N GLN A 249 12.20 -6.26 -11.67
CA GLN A 249 12.89 -5.15 -12.33
C GLN A 249 12.90 -5.33 -13.87
N ARG A 250 13.14 -6.57 -14.33
CA ARG A 250 13.07 -6.92 -15.75
C ARG A 250 11.66 -6.68 -16.31
N LEU A 251 10.62 -7.14 -15.63
CA LEU A 251 9.23 -6.93 -16.07
C LEU A 251 8.85 -5.45 -16.04
N ALA A 252 9.28 -4.70 -15.03
CA ALA A 252 9.03 -3.26 -14.92
C ALA A 252 9.57 -2.48 -16.13
N SER A 253 10.69 -2.91 -16.72
CA SER A 253 11.27 -2.28 -17.91
C SER A 253 10.36 -2.30 -19.15
N GLU A 254 9.39 -3.20 -19.22
CA GLU A 254 8.39 -3.23 -20.30
C GLU A 254 7.41 -2.05 -20.19
N PHE A 255 7.16 -1.56 -18.98
CA PHE A 255 6.20 -0.50 -18.67
C PHE A 255 6.83 0.90 -18.64
N LEU A 256 8.11 0.97 -18.27
CA LEU A 256 8.88 2.21 -18.06
C LEU A 256 9.57 2.67 -19.36
N LYS A 257 9.79 3.98 -19.48
CA LYS A 257 10.67 4.58 -20.51
C LYS A 257 12.10 4.09 -20.35
N THR A 258 12.92 4.18 -21.39
CA THR A 258 14.32 3.73 -21.35
C THR A 258 15.20 4.57 -20.42
N ASP A 259 14.81 5.81 -20.16
CA ASP A 259 15.51 6.77 -19.31
C ASP A 259 14.91 6.86 -17.89
N PHE A 260 14.21 5.82 -17.40
CA PHE A 260 13.69 5.85 -16.03
C PHE A 260 14.81 5.96 -14.98
N LEU A 261 14.49 6.52 -13.82
CA LEU A 261 15.39 6.54 -12.67
C LEU A 261 15.02 5.44 -11.67
N PHE A 262 16.02 4.81 -11.07
CA PHE A 262 15.85 3.82 -10.01
C PHE A 262 16.41 4.36 -8.70
N VAL A 263 15.52 4.59 -7.72
CA VAL A 263 15.86 5.07 -6.38
C VAL A 263 15.73 3.92 -5.40
N VAL A 264 16.79 3.66 -4.63
CA VAL A 264 16.80 2.68 -3.54
C VAL A 264 17.17 3.41 -2.26
N ILE A 265 16.31 3.32 -1.25
CA ILE A 265 16.53 3.82 0.11
C ILE A 265 16.84 2.62 1.02
N GLY A 266 17.97 2.67 1.71
CA GLY A 266 18.45 1.58 2.56
C GLY A 266 18.93 0.37 1.75
N SER A 267 18.87 -0.80 2.37
CA SER A 267 19.18 -2.07 1.72
C SER A 267 17.99 -2.58 0.89
N MET A 268 18.21 -3.00 -0.37
CA MET A 268 17.14 -3.54 -1.21
C MET A 268 16.48 -4.75 -0.53
N GLY A 269 15.17 -4.64 -0.24
CA GLY A 269 14.42 -5.71 0.40
C GLY A 269 14.76 -5.96 1.87
N GLY A 270 15.48 -5.05 2.53
CA GLY A 270 15.76 -5.12 3.97
C GLY A 270 14.49 -4.98 4.82
N ALA A 271 14.50 -5.60 6.00
CA ALA A 271 13.50 -5.36 7.02
C ALA A 271 13.62 -3.95 7.61
N CYS A 272 12.52 -3.42 8.14
CA CYS A 272 12.54 -2.16 8.87
C CYS A 272 13.37 -2.32 10.16
N SER A 273 14.35 -1.46 10.38
CA SER A 273 15.21 -1.46 11.58
C SER A 273 14.45 -1.14 12.87
N ASP A 274 13.30 -0.46 12.76
CA ASP A 274 12.40 -0.19 13.88
C ASP A 274 11.66 -1.45 14.38
N VAL A 275 11.76 -2.57 13.67
CA VAL A 275 11.11 -3.83 14.05
C VAL A 275 12.10 -4.77 14.71
N GLN A 276 11.93 -4.99 16.01
CA GLN A 276 12.65 -6.04 16.75
C GLN A 276 12.11 -7.41 16.33
N GLN A 277 12.98 -8.26 15.78
CA GLN A 277 12.61 -9.56 15.23
C GLN A 277 13.06 -10.70 16.14
N SER A 278 12.19 -11.69 16.36
CA SER A 278 12.48 -12.91 17.13
C SER A 278 11.98 -14.14 16.38
N ILE A 279 12.85 -15.14 16.19
CA ILE A 279 12.48 -16.42 15.57
C ILE A 279 12.47 -17.50 16.64
N LEU A 280 11.31 -18.15 16.82
CA LEU A 280 11.11 -19.24 17.76
C LEU A 280 10.96 -20.54 17.00
N GLN A 281 11.79 -21.53 17.33
CA GLN A 281 11.62 -22.87 16.77
C GLN A 281 10.43 -23.56 17.45
N VAL A 282 9.36 -23.81 16.69
CA VAL A 282 8.11 -24.38 17.19
C VAL A 282 7.55 -25.36 16.17
N SER A 283 7.47 -26.64 16.55
CA SER A 283 6.84 -27.67 15.71
C SER A 283 5.34 -27.39 15.51
N GLN A 284 4.79 -27.76 14.35
CA GLN A 284 3.38 -27.50 13.99
C GLN A 284 2.37 -27.79 15.11
N CYS A 285 2.52 -28.90 15.85
CA CYS A 285 1.60 -29.30 16.90
C CYS A 285 1.56 -28.33 18.10
N PHE A 286 2.66 -27.64 18.40
CA PHE A 286 2.80 -26.75 19.55
C PHE A 286 2.58 -25.27 19.22
N LYS A 287 2.40 -24.91 17.94
CA LYS A 287 2.23 -23.51 17.53
C LYS A 287 1.02 -22.84 18.17
N ARG A 288 -0.07 -23.57 18.41
CA ARG A 288 -1.28 -23.04 19.07
C ARG A 288 -1.04 -22.69 20.53
N ASP A 289 -0.45 -23.61 21.28
CA ASP A 289 -0.17 -23.40 22.70
C ASP A 289 0.83 -22.25 22.87
N LYS A 290 1.85 -22.19 22.00
CA LYS A 290 2.81 -21.08 22.00
C LYS A 290 2.18 -19.74 21.63
N LEU A 291 1.20 -19.72 20.72
CA LEU A 291 0.45 -18.50 20.39
C LEU A 291 -0.32 -17.97 21.61
N ILE A 292 -1.00 -18.84 22.36
CA ILE A 292 -1.72 -18.45 23.59
C ILE A 292 -0.74 -17.89 24.61
N GLU A 293 0.36 -18.60 24.88
CA GLU A 293 1.38 -18.17 25.84
C GLU A 293 1.85 -16.74 25.55
N ILE A 294 2.16 -16.45 24.29
CA ILE A 294 2.63 -15.14 23.84
C ILE A 294 1.52 -14.09 23.96
N LEU A 295 0.31 -14.36 23.45
CA LEU A 295 -0.78 -13.39 23.48
C LEU A 295 -1.22 -13.04 24.91
N CYS A 296 -1.25 -14.02 25.82
CA CYS A 296 -1.52 -13.78 27.23
C CYS A 296 -0.48 -12.88 27.89
N SER A 297 0.79 -12.98 27.49
CA SER A 297 1.85 -12.09 27.98
C SER A 297 1.75 -10.65 27.45
N MET A 298 1.16 -10.47 26.26
CA MET A 298 0.97 -9.17 25.61
C MET A 298 -0.30 -8.43 26.06
N GLY A 299 -1.24 -9.11 26.70
CA GLY A 299 -2.50 -8.53 27.16
C GLY A 299 -3.35 -7.97 26.01
N ASN A 300 -3.64 -6.67 26.05
CA ASN A 300 -4.51 -6.00 25.07
C ASN A 300 -3.74 -5.26 23.96
N GLU A 301 -2.44 -5.52 23.83
CA GLU A 301 -1.66 -4.94 22.73
C GLU A 301 -2.14 -5.49 21.38
N ARG A 302 -2.33 -4.59 20.41
CA ARG A 302 -2.83 -4.92 19.08
C ARG A 302 -1.81 -5.79 18.37
N THR A 303 -2.24 -7.02 18.11
CA THR A 303 -1.40 -8.09 17.57
C THR A 303 -1.97 -8.59 16.26
N LEU A 304 -1.15 -8.54 15.21
CA LEU A 304 -1.49 -9.08 13.89
C LEU A 304 -0.87 -10.47 13.71
N VAL A 305 -1.71 -11.49 13.59
CA VAL A 305 -1.29 -12.89 13.45
C VAL A 305 -1.43 -13.34 12.00
N PHE A 306 -0.32 -13.69 11.35
CA PHE A 306 -0.30 -14.18 9.98
C PHE A 306 -0.35 -15.69 9.89
N VAL A 307 -1.25 -16.19 9.02
CA VAL A 307 -1.36 -17.60 8.63
C VAL A 307 -1.39 -17.74 7.11
N ASN A 308 -0.98 -18.90 6.59
CA ASN A 308 -0.85 -19.08 5.13
C ASN A 308 -2.18 -19.42 4.43
N ARG A 309 -3.14 -20.04 5.14
CA ARG A 309 -4.39 -20.54 4.56
C ARG A 309 -5.61 -19.82 5.12
N LYS A 310 -6.57 -19.53 4.23
CA LYS A 310 -7.83 -18.83 4.57
C LYS A 310 -8.63 -19.56 5.64
N LEU A 311 -8.89 -20.86 5.46
CA LEU A 311 -9.58 -21.69 6.45
C LEU A 311 -8.86 -21.73 7.81
N LYS A 312 -7.52 -21.64 7.80
CA LYS A 312 -6.73 -21.61 9.04
C LYS A 312 -6.89 -20.26 9.75
N ALA A 313 -7.11 -19.16 9.03
CA ALA A 313 -7.35 -17.85 9.65
C ALA A 313 -8.64 -17.86 10.47
N ASP A 314 -9.72 -18.41 9.92
CA ASP A 314 -10.99 -18.59 10.64
C ASP A 314 -10.83 -19.57 11.81
N PHE A 315 -10.13 -20.69 11.60
CA PHE A 315 -9.88 -21.66 12.65
C PHE A 315 -9.12 -21.05 13.83
N ILE A 316 -8.03 -20.33 13.58
CA ILE A 316 -7.22 -19.71 14.64
C ILE A 316 -8.01 -18.58 15.33
N ALA A 317 -8.75 -17.75 14.60
CA ALA A 317 -9.57 -16.71 15.21
C ALA A 317 -10.67 -17.31 16.12
N CYS A 318 -11.34 -18.37 15.67
CA CYS A 318 -12.34 -19.09 16.47
C CYS A 318 -11.72 -19.74 17.71
N PHE A 319 -10.57 -20.40 17.55
CA PHE A 319 -9.81 -21.00 18.63
C PHE A 319 -9.42 -19.96 19.70
N LEU A 320 -8.89 -18.81 19.30
CA LEU A 320 -8.55 -17.73 20.24
C LEU A 320 -9.77 -17.23 21.01
N CYS A 321 -10.92 -17.07 20.34
CA CYS A 321 -12.16 -16.69 21.01
C CYS A 321 -12.65 -17.74 22.01
N GLN A 322 -12.45 -19.05 21.75
CA GLN A 322 -12.76 -20.12 22.69
C GLN A 322 -11.88 -20.07 23.94
N GLU A 323 -10.64 -19.61 23.78
CA GLU A 323 -9.68 -19.38 24.87
C GLU A 323 -9.85 -18.00 25.54
N ASN A 324 -10.98 -17.31 25.30
CA ASN A 324 -11.30 -15.97 25.82
C ASN A 324 -10.36 -14.84 25.39
N ILE A 325 -9.65 -15.01 24.26
CA ILE A 325 -8.84 -13.96 23.64
C ILE A 325 -9.66 -13.34 22.49
N PRO A 326 -10.10 -12.06 22.57
CA PRO A 326 -10.93 -11.47 21.54
C PRO A 326 -10.16 -11.32 20.22
N ALA A 327 -10.55 -12.10 19.22
CA ALA A 327 -9.89 -12.17 17.93
C ALA A 327 -10.88 -12.07 16.77
N ILE A 328 -10.41 -11.60 15.62
CA ILE A 328 -11.19 -11.55 14.39
C ILE A 328 -10.32 -11.92 13.18
N SER A 329 -10.91 -12.56 12.16
CA SER A 329 -10.19 -13.00 10.95
C SER A 329 -10.40 -12.04 9.76
N ILE A 330 -9.38 -11.91 8.91
CA ILE A 330 -9.46 -11.23 7.61
C ILE A 330 -8.74 -12.03 6.51
N HIS A 331 -9.46 -12.39 5.45
CA HIS A 331 -8.91 -13.07 4.28
C HIS A 331 -9.82 -12.91 3.06
N GLY A 332 -9.35 -13.40 1.91
CA GLY A 332 -10.01 -13.21 0.61
C GLY A 332 -11.38 -13.87 0.43
N ASP A 333 -11.77 -14.82 1.30
CA ASP A 333 -13.09 -15.49 1.23
C ASP A 333 -14.15 -14.80 2.10
N ARG A 334 -13.75 -13.88 2.98
CA ARG A 334 -14.70 -13.06 3.74
C ARG A 334 -15.33 -11.99 2.85
N GLY A 335 -16.60 -11.69 3.11
CA GLY A 335 -17.32 -10.63 2.43
C GLY A 335 -16.64 -9.27 2.65
N GLN A 336 -16.75 -8.35 1.69
CA GLN A 336 -16.08 -7.04 1.80
C GLN A 336 -16.51 -6.28 3.06
N ARG A 337 -17.82 -6.32 3.39
CA ARG A 337 -18.36 -5.74 4.63
C ARG A 337 -17.70 -6.33 5.88
N GLU A 338 -17.51 -7.65 5.91
CA GLU A 338 -16.91 -8.34 7.06
C GLU A 338 -15.43 -7.96 7.24
N ARG A 339 -14.71 -7.77 6.13
CA ARG A 339 -13.31 -7.32 6.14
C ARG A 339 -13.17 -5.90 6.69
N GLU A 340 -14.05 -5.00 6.27
CA GLU A 340 -14.08 -3.61 6.77
C GLU A 340 -14.45 -3.56 8.26
N ILE A 341 -15.42 -4.37 8.70
CA ILE A 341 -15.76 -4.54 10.12
C ILE A 341 -14.56 -5.09 10.91
N ALA A 342 -13.86 -6.11 10.38
CA ALA A 342 -12.70 -6.69 11.05
C ALA A 342 -11.57 -5.68 11.28
N LEU A 343 -11.30 -4.82 10.30
CA LEU A 343 -10.32 -3.75 10.44
C LEU A 343 -10.78 -2.66 11.41
N GLN A 344 -12.07 -2.33 11.42
CA GLN A 344 -12.63 -1.36 12.38
C GLN A 344 -12.58 -1.88 13.82
N ASP A 345 -12.98 -3.13 14.04
CA ASP A 345 -12.96 -3.79 15.36
C ASP A 345 -11.51 -3.93 15.88
N PHE A 346 -10.54 -4.19 14.99
CA PHE A 346 -9.13 -4.22 15.36
C PHE A 346 -8.56 -2.82 15.67
N ARG A 347 -8.85 -1.82 14.82
CA ARG A 347 -8.41 -0.42 15.04
C ARG A 347 -8.96 0.17 16.34
N SER A 348 -10.23 -0.08 16.64
CA SER A 348 -10.89 0.39 17.87
C SER A 348 -10.41 -0.33 19.13
N GLY A 349 -9.63 -1.42 19.00
CA GLY A 349 -9.19 -2.25 20.12
C GLY A 349 -10.26 -3.19 20.68
N LYS A 350 -11.45 -3.23 20.07
CA LYS A 350 -12.53 -4.17 20.45
C LYS A 350 -12.09 -5.62 20.29
N CYS A 351 -11.35 -5.91 19.22
CA CYS A 351 -10.64 -7.17 19.04
C CYS A 351 -9.15 -6.87 18.91
N PRO A 352 -8.31 -7.00 19.96
CA PRO A 352 -6.89 -6.68 19.88
C PRO A 352 -6.09 -7.68 19.05
N VAL A 353 -6.68 -8.82 18.64
CA VAL A 353 -6.00 -9.80 17.76
C VAL A 353 -6.68 -9.87 16.39
N LEU A 354 -5.92 -9.59 15.34
CA LEU A 354 -6.37 -9.75 13.95
C LEU A 354 -5.62 -10.92 13.31
N VAL A 355 -6.34 -11.97 12.90
CA VAL A 355 -5.77 -13.12 12.21
C VAL A 355 -5.93 -12.93 10.70
N ALA A 356 -4.82 -12.85 9.96
CA ALA A 356 -4.82 -12.47 8.56
C ALA A 356 -4.05 -13.46 7.67
N THR A 357 -4.48 -13.56 6.40
CA THR A 357 -3.60 -14.05 5.34
C THR A 357 -2.85 -12.88 4.70
N SER A 358 -1.65 -13.13 4.17
CA SER A 358 -0.80 -12.09 3.57
C SER A 358 -1.49 -11.30 2.47
N VAL A 359 -2.34 -11.97 1.70
CA VAL A 359 -3.08 -11.33 0.61
C VAL A 359 -3.95 -10.18 1.12
N ALA A 360 -4.56 -10.35 2.30
CA ALA A 360 -5.48 -9.39 2.87
C ALA A 360 -4.78 -8.27 3.66
N ALA A 361 -3.58 -8.52 4.18
CA ALA A 361 -2.89 -7.57 5.05
C ALA A 361 -1.70 -6.82 4.42
N ARG A 362 -1.31 -7.15 3.18
CA ARG A 362 -0.28 -6.38 2.46
C ARG A 362 -0.75 -4.95 2.17
N GLY A 363 0.18 -3.99 2.23
CA GLY A 363 -0.10 -2.58 2.02
C GLY A 363 -0.84 -1.86 3.14
N LEU A 364 -1.67 -2.60 3.91
CA LEU A 364 -2.45 -2.05 5.00
C LEU A 364 -1.62 -1.21 5.95
N ASP A 365 -2.08 0.01 6.14
CA ASP A 365 -1.71 0.89 7.23
C ASP A 365 -2.75 0.78 8.32
N ILE A 366 -2.35 0.09 9.38
CA ILE A 366 -3.19 -0.14 10.54
C ILE A 366 -2.51 0.51 11.72
N GLU A 367 -3.26 1.42 12.34
CA GLU A 367 -2.69 2.26 13.38
C GLU A 367 -2.42 1.49 14.66
N GLY A 368 -1.21 1.70 15.18
CA GLY A 368 -0.79 1.21 16.48
C GLY A 368 -0.77 -0.31 16.60
N VAL A 369 -0.46 -1.05 15.52
CA VAL A 369 -0.05 -2.45 15.63
C VAL A 369 1.26 -2.50 16.40
N GLN A 370 1.25 -3.08 17.61
CA GLN A 370 2.48 -3.24 18.40
C GLN A 370 3.23 -4.52 18.02
N HIS A 371 2.49 -5.61 17.79
CA HIS A 371 3.07 -6.94 17.55
C HIS A 371 2.62 -7.53 16.22
N VAL A 372 3.55 -8.19 15.53
CA VAL A 372 3.27 -9.07 14.40
C VAL A 372 3.72 -10.48 14.77
N ILE A 373 2.84 -11.46 14.61
CA ILE A 373 3.16 -12.88 14.82
C ILE A 373 3.00 -13.62 13.50
N ASN A 374 4.09 -14.13 12.95
CA ASN A 374 4.05 -15.10 11.86
C ASN A 374 3.81 -16.50 12.45
N PHE A 375 2.54 -16.87 12.63
CA PHE A 375 2.15 -18.20 13.06
C PHE A 375 2.62 -19.25 12.04
N ASP A 376 2.39 -18.96 10.76
CA ASP A 376 3.04 -19.66 9.66
C ASP A 376 4.01 -18.68 9.00
N LEU A 377 5.27 -19.06 8.82
CA LEU A 377 6.17 -18.28 7.97
C LEU A 377 5.67 -18.32 6.51
N PRO A 378 5.89 -17.24 5.74
CA PRO A 378 5.52 -17.20 4.32
C PRO A 378 6.36 -18.15 3.47
N SER A 379 6.10 -18.21 2.16
CA SER A 379 6.92 -18.98 1.21
C SER A 379 8.13 -18.22 0.68
N THR A 380 8.17 -16.89 0.83
CA THR A 380 9.29 -16.06 0.36
C THR A 380 9.70 -15.03 1.40
N ILE A 381 10.96 -14.59 1.34
CA ILE A 381 11.53 -13.63 2.28
C ILE A 381 10.96 -12.23 2.10
N GLU A 382 10.61 -11.86 0.87
CA GLU A 382 9.98 -10.58 0.57
C GLU A 382 8.64 -10.50 1.31
N GLU A 383 7.82 -11.55 1.24
CA GLU A 383 6.56 -11.59 1.96
C GLU A 383 6.76 -11.50 3.48
N TYR A 384 7.82 -12.12 4.03
CA TYR A 384 8.16 -11.99 5.45
C TYR A 384 8.45 -10.53 5.83
N VAL A 385 9.29 -9.84 5.06
CA VAL A 385 9.61 -8.41 5.25
C VAL A 385 8.33 -7.55 5.20
N HIS A 386 7.43 -7.82 4.26
CA HIS A 386 6.15 -7.10 4.17
C HIS A 386 5.22 -7.34 5.35
N ARG A 387 5.21 -8.56 5.90
CA ARG A 387 4.39 -8.93 7.07
C ARG A 387 4.90 -8.25 8.33
N ILE A 388 6.20 -8.32 8.62
CA ILE A 388 6.77 -7.68 9.81
C ILE A 388 6.67 -6.15 9.73
N GLY A 389 6.75 -5.57 8.53
CA GLY A 389 6.52 -4.14 8.27
C GLY A 389 5.07 -3.64 8.45
N ARG A 390 4.20 -4.45 9.08
CA ARG A 390 2.90 -4.00 9.60
C ARG A 390 3.00 -3.34 10.98
N THR A 391 4.06 -3.63 11.72
CA THR A 391 4.48 -2.86 12.90
C THR A 391 5.71 -2.02 12.53
N GLY A 392 6.23 -1.22 13.46
CA GLY A 392 7.50 -0.51 13.25
C GLY A 392 7.41 0.63 12.21
N ARG A 393 6.38 1.47 12.27
CA ARG A 393 6.07 2.47 11.22
C ARG A 393 6.28 3.90 11.66
N CYS A 394 6.73 4.75 10.73
CA CYS A 394 6.96 6.18 10.96
C CYS A 394 7.88 6.43 12.16
N GLY A 395 8.90 5.60 12.36
CA GLY A 395 9.84 5.69 13.50
C GLY A 395 9.30 5.18 14.83
N ASN A 396 8.09 4.60 14.88
CA ASN A 396 7.60 3.92 16.08
C ASN A 396 8.21 2.52 16.16
N PRO A 397 8.69 2.06 17.32
CA PRO A 397 9.22 0.71 17.47
C PRO A 397 8.10 -0.33 17.35
N GLY A 398 8.47 -1.51 16.85
CA GLY A 398 7.56 -2.62 16.68
C GLY A 398 8.22 -3.95 16.99
N ASN A 399 7.42 -4.98 17.28
CA ASN A 399 7.93 -6.32 17.55
C ASN A 399 7.36 -7.33 16.54
N ALA A 400 8.21 -8.24 16.07
CA ALA A 400 7.82 -9.33 15.18
C ALA A 400 8.33 -10.67 15.69
N ILE A 401 7.44 -11.65 15.84
CA ILE A 401 7.76 -13.01 16.25
C ILE A 401 7.43 -13.98 15.12
N GLY A 402 8.37 -14.83 14.72
CA GLY A 402 8.16 -15.88 13.72
C GLY A 402 8.25 -17.28 14.30
N PHE A 403 7.27 -18.13 14.03
CA PHE A 403 7.31 -19.55 14.40
C PHE A 403 7.93 -20.36 13.28
N PHE A 404 9.18 -20.77 13.47
CA PHE A 404 9.96 -21.56 12.55
C PHE A 404 9.80 -23.06 12.82
N ASP A 405 9.33 -23.81 11.83
CA ASP A 405 9.36 -25.26 11.83
C ASP A 405 10.34 -25.76 10.76
N ASN A 406 11.39 -26.46 11.18
CA ASN A 406 12.45 -26.95 10.29
C ASN A 406 11.91 -27.82 9.14
N ASN A 407 10.78 -28.51 9.32
CA ASN A 407 10.23 -29.37 8.27
C ASN A 407 9.54 -28.58 7.16
N SER A 408 8.91 -27.44 7.46
CA SER A 408 8.19 -26.64 6.46
C SER A 408 8.97 -25.41 5.99
N ASP A 409 9.81 -24.86 6.86
CA ASP A 409 10.35 -23.50 6.70
C ASP A 409 11.85 -23.49 6.39
N HIS A 410 12.48 -24.67 6.20
CA HIS A 410 13.92 -24.81 5.91
C HIS A 410 14.39 -23.92 4.75
N HIS A 411 13.57 -23.77 3.69
CA HIS A 411 13.88 -22.93 2.53
C HIS A 411 14.08 -21.44 2.89
N LEU A 412 13.53 -20.97 4.01
CA LEU A 412 13.70 -19.60 4.51
C LEU A 412 14.85 -19.44 5.50
N ALA A 413 15.50 -20.51 5.96
CA ALA A 413 16.53 -20.40 6.99
C ALA A 413 17.67 -19.46 6.59
N GLN A 414 18.27 -19.68 5.41
CA GLN A 414 19.37 -18.84 4.93
C GLN A 414 18.91 -17.39 4.63
N PRO A 415 17.81 -17.15 3.91
CA PRO A 415 17.28 -15.80 3.72
C PRO A 415 16.97 -15.05 5.03
N LEU A 416 16.42 -15.75 6.04
CA LEU A 416 16.12 -15.15 7.35
C LEU A 416 17.39 -14.71 8.06
N VAL A 417 18.47 -15.51 8.02
CA VAL A 417 19.76 -15.11 8.60
C VAL A 417 20.25 -13.80 7.98
N THR A 418 20.17 -13.66 6.65
CA THR A 418 20.56 -12.43 5.94
C THR A 418 19.71 -11.21 6.32
N VAL A 419 18.42 -11.40 6.63
CA VAL A 419 17.53 -10.31 7.03
C VAL A 419 17.69 -9.93 8.51
N LEU A 420 18.17 -10.86 9.34
CA LEU A 420 18.40 -10.65 10.78
C LEU A 420 19.81 -10.13 11.08
N SER A 421 20.79 -10.38 10.20
CA SER A 421 22.17 -9.89 10.27
C SER A 421 22.28 -8.44 9.79
#